data_AF-A0A9D4NDD8-F1
#
_entry.id   AF-A0A9D4NDD8-F1
#
_cell.length_a   1.000
_cell.length_b   1.000
_cell.length_c   1.000
_cell.angle_alpha   90.00
_cell.angle_beta   90.00
_cell.angle_gamma   90.00
#
_symmetry.space_group_name_H-M   'P 1'
#
loop_
_entity.id
_entity.type
_entity.pdbx_description
1 polymer ?
#
loop_
_entity_poly.entity_id
_entity_poly.type
_entity_poly.pdbx_seq_one_letter_code
_entity_poly.pdbx_strand_id
1 'polypeptide(L)'
;MDFKSTSHNPNDLNNHIKVRFEDVFGEPKGIHSLDCLWDITATCYACILNVCYNICTFLCAWYIAIEWAYAFVFVSFRHVWLHTPFLRWCTIECANCQRCCAMCSGCLFEPVVELIGDCLGRLKTG
;
A
#
# COMPACT_ATOMS: atom_id res chain seq x y z
N MET A 1 21.03 -25.06 -21.10
CA MET A 1 20.64 -25.12 -19.67
C MET A 1 19.67 -23.99 -19.42
N ASP A 2 18.41 -24.30 -19.11
CA ASP A 2 17.36 -23.30 -18.99
C ASP A 2 17.59 -22.41 -17.74
N PHE A 3 17.73 -21.11 -17.96
CA PHE A 3 17.70 -20.12 -16.88
C PHE A 3 16.41 -20.34 -16.11
N LYS A 4 16.53 -20.79 -14.87
CA LYS A 4 15.43 -21.30 -14.06
C LYS A 4 14.47 -20.16 -13.66
N SER A 5 13.67 -19.70 -14.62
CA SER A 5 12.37 -19.08 -14.36
C SER A 5 11.46 -20.21 -13.91
N THR A 6 11.62 -20.63 -12.65
CA THR A 6 10.75 -21.61 -12.00
C THR A 6 9.32 -21.09 -12.13
N SER A 7 8.59 -21.62 -13.12
CA SER A 7 7.17 -22.00 -13.11
C SER A 7 6.26 -21.32 -12.08
N HIS A 8 6.31 -19.99 -11.96
CA HIS A 8 5.37 -19.18 -11.20
C HIS A 8 4.65 -18.21 -12.14
N ASN A 9 4.19 -18.71 -13.27
CA ASN A 9 3.27 -17.97 -14.13
C ASN A 9 2.29 -18.94 -14.77
N PRO A 10 1.14 -19.21 -14.12
CA PRO A 10 0.12 -20.11 -14.68
C PRO A 10 -0.48 -19.61 -16.01
N ASN A 11 -0.26 -18.34 -16.38
CA ASN A 11 -0.84 -17.69 -17.56
C ASN A 11 0.20 -17.29 -18.62
N ASP A 12 1.47 -17.65 -18.43
CA ASP A 12 2.56 -17.40 -19.39
C ASP A 12 2.68 -15.95 -19.92
N LEU A 13 2.21 -14.98 -19.13
CA LEU A 13 2.14 -13.55 -19.50
C LEU A 13 3.51 -12.94 -19.81
N ASN A 14 4.56 -13.55 -19.28
CA ASN A 14 5.92 -13.03 -19.30
C ASN A 14 6.80 -13.71 -20.35
N ASN A 15 6.23 -14.33 -21.38
CA ASN A 15 7.05 -14.97 -22.42
C ASN A 15 7.97 -13.99 -23.17
N HIS A 16 7.55 -12.74 -23.34
CA HIS A 16 8.34 -11.72 -24.02
C HIS A 16 9.60 -11.27 -23.27
N ILE A 17 9.69 -11.53 -21.95
CA ILE A 17 10.86 -11.19 -21.13
C ILE A 17 11.78 -12.39 -20.86
N LYS A 18 11.42 -13.59 -21.31
CA LYS A 18 12.29 -14.78 -21.22
C LYS A 18 13.29 -14.77 -22.37
N VAL A 19 14.45 -14.18 -22.15
CA VAL A 19 15.57 -14.24 -23.08
C VAL A 19 16.45 -15.43 -22.72
N ARG A 20 16.58 -16.43 -23.60
CA ARG A 20 17.50 -17.55 -23.39
C ARG A 20 18.88 -17.21 -23.91
N PHE A 21 19.90 -17.86 -23.36
CA PHE A 21 21.29 -17.72 -23.82
C PHE A 21 21.40 -18.03 -25.32
N GLU A 22 20.70 -19.05 -25.81
CA GLU A 22 20.69 -19.38 -27.24
C GLU A 22 20.00 -18.32 -28.11
N ASP A 23 19.01 -17.59 -27.56
CA ASP A 23 18.33 -16.51 -28.29
C ASP A 23 19.22 -15.26 -28.43
N VAL A 24 20.22 -15.07 -27.55
CA VAL A 24 21.17 -13.94 -27.61
C VAL A 24 22.28 -14.20 -28.63
N PHE A 25 22.78 -15.44 -28.72
CA PHE A 25 23.87 -15.80 -29.62
C PHE A 25 23.39 -16.30 -31.00
N GLY A 26 22.13 -16.75 -31.11
CA GLY A 26 21.50 -17.08 -32.39
C GLY A 26 22.04 -18.36 -33.06
N GLU A 27 22.86 -19.16 -32.38
CA GLU A 27 23.46 -20.36 -32.96
C GLU A 27 22.53 -21.58 -32.91
N PRO A 28 22.33 -22.30 -34.04
CA PRO A 28 21.59 -23.55 -34.08
C PRO A 28 22.40 -24.69 -33.46
N LYS A 29 21.70 -25.64 -32.79
CA LYS A 29 22.23 -26.76 -31.97
C LYS A 29 23.11 -27.80 -32.69
N GLY A 30 23.68 -27.52 -33.86
CA GLY A 30 24.26 -28.53 -34.76
C GLY A 30 25.76 -28.49 -35.01
N ILE A 31 26.49 -27.40 -34.68
CA ILE A 31 27.91 -27.25 -35.04
C ILE A 31 28.72 -26.67 -33.87
N HIS A 32 28.68 -27.35 -32.73
CA HIS A 32 29.55 -27.03 -31.60
C HIS A 32 30.92 -27.69 -31.80
N SER A 33 31.93 -26.91 -32.17
CA SER A 33 33.30 -27.44 -32.29
C SER A 33 33.95 -27.71 -30.91
N LEU A 34 33.36 -27.21 -29.82
CA LEU A 34 33.81 -27.38 -28.43
C LEU A 34 32.62 -27.31 -27.45
N ASP A 35 32.01 -28.45 -27.13
CA ASP A 35 30.88 -28.53 -26.17
C ASP A 35 31.24 -27.97 -24.78
N CYS A 36 32.49 -28.16 -24.33
CA CYS A 36 32.91 -27.69 -23.00
C CYS A 36 32.95 -26.15 -22.90
N LEU A 37 33.28 -25.45 -23.99
CA LEU A 37 33.35 -24.00 -23.99
C LEU A 37 31.95 -23.39 -23.85
N TRP A 38 30.96 -24.02 -24.47
CA TRP A 38 29.56 -23.60 -24.40
C TRP A 38 28.97 -23.69 -23.01
N ASP A 39 29.22 -24.79 -22.30
CA ASP A 39 28.71 -24.97 -20.95
C ASP A 39 29.33 -23.96 -19.97
N ILE A 40 30.62 -23.65 -20.15
CA ILE A 40 31.33 -22.65 -19.33
C ILE A 40 30.79 -21.24 -19.62
N THR A 41 30.62 -20.86 -20.89
CA THR A 41 30.11 -19.53 -21.26
C THR A 41 28.65 -19.36 -20.85
N ALA A 42 27.82 -20.40 -20.99
CA ALA A 42 26.44 -20.38 -20.53
C ALA A 42 26.34 -20.21 -19.01
N THR A 43 27.16 -20.92 -18.24
CA THR A 43 27.19 -20.81 -16.77
C THR A 43 27.71 -19.44 -16.33
N CYS A 44 28.77 -18.93 -16.97
CA CYS A 44 29.35 -17.62 -16.68
C CYS A 44 28.34 -16.49 -16.97
N TYR A 45 27.67 -16.56 -18.13
CA TYR A 45 26.60 -15.64 -18.49
C TYR A 45 25.50 -15.61 -17.43
N ALA A 46 25.08 -16.78 -16.95
CA ALA A 46 24.05 -16.86 -15.93
C ALA A 46 24.46 -16.27 -14.58
N CYS A 47 25.70 -16.50 -14.17
CA CYS A 47 26.25 -15.91 -12.96
C CYS A 47 26.28 -14.37 -13.06
N ILE A 48 26.82 -13.83 -14.16
CA ILE A 48 26.95 -12.38 -14.37
C ILE A 48 25.58 -11.71 -14.47
N LEU A 49 24.64 -12.28 -15.23
CA LEU A 49 23.30 -11.72 -15.38
C LEU A 49 22.59 -11.64 -14.02
N ASN A 50 22.67 -12.70 -13.22
CA ASN A 50 22.04 -12.74 -11.89
C ASN A 50 22.66 -11.70 -10.94
N VAL A 51 23.99 -11.60 -10.91
CA VAL A 51 24.68 -10.63 -10.04
C VAL A 51 24.38 -9.20 -10.48
N CYS A 52 24.48 -8.90 -11.78
CA CYS A 52 24.19 -7.57 -12.33
C CYS A 52 22.74 -7.16 -12.07
N TYR A 53 21.79 -8.07 -12.32
CA TYR A 53 20.37 -7.83 -12.05
C TYR A 53 20.12 -7.52 -10.57
N ASN A 54 20.72 -8.28 -9.65
CA ASN A 54 20.55 -8.05 -8.22
C ASN A 54 21.17 -6.71 -7.77
N ILE A 55 22.34 -6.34 -8.31
CA ILE A 55 22.97 -5.03 -8.02
C ILE A 55 22.09 -3.89 -8.53
N CYS A 56 21.63 -3.95 -9.78
CA CYS A 56 20.72 -2.94 -10.33
C CYS A 56 19.44 -2.83 -9.52
N THR A 57 18.84 -3.97 -9.16
CA THR A 57 17.62 -4.02 -8.34
C THR A 57 17.87 -3.39 -6.97
N PHE A 58 18.99 -3.73 -6.31
CA PHE A 58 19.34 -3.16 -5.00
C PHE A 58 19.54 -1.65 -5.07
N LEU A 59 20.25 -1.16 -6.08
CA LEU A 59 20.44 0.28 -6.29
C LEU A 59 19.11 0.99 -6.53
N CYS A 60 18.27 0.49 -7.44
CA CYS A 60 16.96 1.06 -7.71
C CYS A 60 16.06 1.06 -6.47
N ALA A 61 16.02 -0.06 -5.74
CA ALA A 61 15.24 -0.18 -4.51
C ALA A 61 15.73 0.79 -3.42
N TRP A 62 17.06 0.93 -3.27
CA TRP A 62 17.68 1.88 -2.35
C TRP A 62 17.27 3.32 -2.65
N TYR A 63 17.38 3.76 -3.90
CA TYR A 63 16.98 5.12 -4.29
C TYR A 63 15.51 5.38 -4.05
N ILE A 64 14.65 4.45 -4.46
CA ILE A 64 13.20 4.55 -4.24
C ILE A 64 12.89 4.61 -2.73
N ALA A 65 13.53 3.76 -1.93
CA ALA A 65 13.33 3.75 -0.47
C ALA A 65 13.69 5.09 0.18
N ILE A 66 14.77 5.74 -0.24
CA ILE A 66 15.17 7.06 0.26
C ILE A 66 14.12 8.12 -0.06
N GLU A 67 13.64 8.18 -1.31
CA GLU A 67 12.62 9.14 -1.74
C GLU A 67 11.32 8.99 -0.93
N TRP A 68 10.86 7.74 -0.75
CA TRP A 68 9.68 7.47 0.07
C TRP A 68 9.91 7.80 1.54
N ALA A 69 11.06 7.42 2.12
CA ALA A 69 11.38 7.71 3.50
C ALA A 69 11.39 9.23 3.75
N TYR A 70 11.99 10.01 2.85
CA TYR A 70 11.98 11.47 2.92
C TYR A 70 10.54 12.01 2.93
N ALA A 71 9.70 11.57 1.99
CA ALA A 71 8.28 11.96 1.95
C ALA A 71 7.54 11.61 3.26
N PHE A 72 7.72 10.41 3.79
CA PHE A 72 7.08 9.97 5.03
C PHE A 72 7.53 10.77 6.26
N VAL A 73 8.77 11.25 6.30
CA VAL A 73 9.24 12.11 7.40
C VAL A 73 8.47 13.42 7.46
N PHE A 74 8.28 14.12 6.33
CA PHE A 74 7.50 15.37 6.32
C PHE A 74 6.03 15.14 6.63
N VAL A 75 5.44 14.07 6.08
CA VAL A 75 4.05 13.70 6.38
C VAL A 75 3.89 13.44 7.88
N SER A 76 4.80 12.69 8.49
CA SER A 76 4.78 12.38 9.93
C SER A 76 4.93 13.64 10.77
N PHE A 77 5.86 14.53 10.40
CA PHE A 77 6.04 15.81 11.09
C PHE A 77 4.75 16.65 11.01
N ARG A 78 4.18 16.82 9.81
CA ARG A 78 2.91 17.54 9.62
C ARG A 78 1.79 16.91 10.43
N HIS A 79 1.70 15.58 10.50
CA HIS A 79 0.67 14.88 11.25
C HIS A 79 0.73 15.18 12.75
N VAL A 80 1.93 15.12 13.34
CA VAL A 80 2.12 15.40 14.77
C VAL A 80 1.86 16.86 15.08
N TRP A 81 2.43 17.79 14.31
CA TRP A 81 2.42 19.21 14.64
C TRP A 81 1.19 19.97 14.16
N LEU A 82 0.51 19.52 13.10
CA LEU A 82 -0.63 20.24 12.52
C LEU A 82 -1.92 19.43 12.61
N HIS A 83 -1.93 18.17 12.21
CA HIS A 83 -3.15 17.38 12.23
C HIS A 83 -3.62 17.06 13.65
N THR A 84 -2.70 16.73 14.56
CA THR A 84 -3.06 16.44 15.96
C THR A 84 -3.73 17.63 16.67
N PRO A 85 -3.16 18.85 16.66
CA PRO A 85 -3.86 20.00 17.26
C PRO A 85 -5.11 20.39 16.49
N PHE A 86 -5.14 20.26 15.16
CA PHE A 86 -6.33 20.52 14.36
C PHE A 86 -7.49 19.60 14.73
N LEU A 87 -7.23 18.30 14.89
CA LEU A 87 -8.25 17.34 15.33
C LEU A 87 -8.75 17.69 16.73
N ARG A 88 -7.85 18.07 17.65
CA ARG A 88 -8.25 18.55 18.98
C ARG A 88 -9.15 19.79 18.88
N TRP A 89 -8.80 20.75 18.04
CA TRP A 89 -9.63 21.92 17.77
C TRP A 89 -11.03 21.51 17.27
N CYS A 90 -11.10 20.66 16.24
CA CYS A 90 -12.36 20.16 15.70
C CYS A 90 -13.20 19.44 16.76
N THR A 91 -12.58 18.66 17.65
CA THR A 91 -13.33 18.00 18.73
C THR A 91 -13.94 18.98 19.73
N ILE A 92 -13.26 20.10 20.01
CA ILE A 92 -13.79 21.16 20.87
C ILE A 92 -15.00 21.83 20.20
N GLU A 93 -14.88 22.17 18.92
CA GLU A 93 -15.97 22.78 18.14
C GLU A 93 -17.19 21.86 18.02
N CYS A 94 -16.96 20.57 17.71
CA CYS A 94 -18.02 19.58 17.67
C CYS A 94 -18.70 19.40 19.05
N ALA A 95 -17.92 19.36 20.14
CA ALA A 95 -18.48 19.29 21.48
C ALA A 95 -19.31 20.52 21.84
N ASN A 96 -18.90 21.72 21.38
CA ASN A 96 -19.69 22.93 21.54
C ASN A 96 -21.01 22.86 20.74
N CYS A 97 -20.93 22.47 19.47
CA CYS A 97 -22.10 22.26 18.62
C CYS A 97 -23.08 21.25 19.24
N GLN A 98 -22.57 20.13 19.76
CA GLN A 98 -23.38 19.13 20.45
C GLN A 98 -24.10 19.70 21.67
N ARG A 99 -23.44 20.54 22.48
CA ARG A 99 -24.09 21.22 23.61
C ARG A 99 -25.17 22.18 23.16
N CYS A 100 -24.93 22.96 22.11
CA CYS A 100 -25.94 23.85 21.54
C CYS A 100 -27.15 23.05 21.03
N CYS A 101 -26.93 21.97 20.28
CA CYS A 101 -27.99 21.10 19.80
C CYS A 101 -28.76 20.47 20.98
N ALA A 102 -28.06 19.97 22.00
CA ALA A 102 -28.69 19.39 23.18
C ALA A 102 -29.55 20.42 23.92
N MET A 103 -29.04 21.64 24.12
CA MET A 103 -29.79 22.73 24.75
C MET A 103 -31.03 23.11 23.95
N CYS A 104 -30.92 23.26 22.63
CA CYS A 104 -32.08 23.52 21.76
C CYS A 104 -33.12 22.39 21.85
N SER A 105 -32.68 21.12 21.83
CA SER A 105 -33.60 20.00 21.99
C SER A 105 -34.26 19.97 23.37
N GLY A 106 -33.53 20.34 24.42
CA GLY A 106 -34.08 20.44 25.78
C GLY A 106 -35.22 21.46 25.84
N CYS A 107 -34.94 22.71 25.46
CA CYS A 107 -35.94 23.78 25.49
C CYS A 107 -37.20 23.47 24.66
N LEU A 108 -37.08 22.71 23.57
CA LEU A 108 -38.20 22.39 22.68
C LEU A 108 -39.00 21.17 23.14
N PHE A 109 -38.31 20.09 23.51
CA PHE A 109 -38.95 18.80 23.75
C PHE A 109 -39.21 18.53 25.23
N GLU A 110 -38.38 19.03 26.16
CA GLU A 110 -38.62 18.87 27.60
C GLU A 110 -40.03 19.32 28.04
N PRO A 111 -40.51 20.54 27.70
CA PRO A 111 -41.84 20.97 28.12
C PRO A 111 -42.97 20.13 27.50
N VAL A 112 -42.80 19.65 26.28
CA VAL A 112 -43.80 18.80 25.60
C VAL A 112 -43.89 17.44 26.27
N VAL A 113 -42.75 16.84 26.61
CA VAL A 113 -42.69 15.55 27.29
C VAL A 113 -43.28 15.65 28.70
N GLU A 114 -42.96 16.72 29.43
CA GLU A 114 -43.50 16.97 30.78
C GLU A 114 -45.02 17.15 30.76
N LEU A 115 -45.57 17.94 29.81
CA LEU A 115 -47.02 18.11 29.63
C LEU A 115 -47.75 16.81 29.30
N ILE A 116 -47.16 15.97 28.45
CA ILE A 116 -47.75 14.66 28.11
C ILE A 116 -47.73 13.74 29.35
N GLY A 117 -46.63 13.73 30.09
CA GLY A 117 -46.50 13.00 31.35
C GLY A 117 -47.57 13.38 32.37
N ASP A 118 -47.80 14.68 32.56
CA ASP A 118 -48.84 15.20 33.44
C ASP A 118 -50.25 14.83 32.98
N CYS A 119 -50.55 14.95 31.69
CA CYS A 119 -51.85 14.56 31.14
C CYS A 119 -52.16 13.08 31.38
N LEU A 120 -51.18 12.19 31.12
CA LEU A 120 -51.32 10.75 31.34
C LEU A 120 -51.40 10.38 32.82
N GLY A 121 -50.64 11.06 33.68
CA GLY A 121 -50.70 10.86 35.13
C GLY A 121 -52.08 11.19 35.72
N ARG A 122 -52.73 12.25 35.20
CA ARG A 122 -54.09 12.62 35.58
C ARG A 122 -55.13 11.58 35.15
N LEU A 123 -54.99 10.99 33.97
CA LEU A 123 -55.89 9.93 33.50
C LEU A 123 -55.80 8.65 34.34
N LYS A 124 -54.65 8.36 34.95
CA LYS A 124 -54.47 7.16 35.79
C LYS A 124 -55.10 7.28 37.19
N THR A 125 -55.35 8.51 37.65
CA THR A 125 -55.84 8.78 39.02
C THR A 125 -57.35 9.10 39.05
N GLY A 126 -57.97 9.29 37.88
CA GLY A 126 -59.41 9.53 37.72
C GLY A 126 -60.22 8.28 37.42
#